data_AF-A0A6N8HG82-F1
#
_entry.id   AF-A0A6N8HG82-F1
#
_cell.length_a   1.000
_cell.length_b   1.000
_cell.length_c   1.000
_cell.angle_alpha   90.00
_cell.angle_beta   90.00
_cell.angle_gamma   90.00
#
_symmetry.space_group_name_H-M   'P 1'
#
loop_
_entity.id
_entity.type
_entity.pdbx_description
1 polymer ?
#
loop_
_entity_poly.entity_id
_entity_poly.type
_entity_poly.pdbx_seq_one_letter_code
_entity_poly.pdbx_strand_id
1 'polypeptide(L)'
;MKKISLLFSVVCLVFISCSEDKEQEPVQAVNPKNVHVIHDDDPPSGQGDIPRNKLVYKTYAQNSFTVEELWDRYKKDVEVTAPDYHDNLKNFWFSIIGDRVINEGSDEMKLYFLDEQMGLKQNFLNYDRFFRLLDACSLTDDEVETFALDFFDRNRKAINSILWKTDEDKKDKLGELAYMQRTFFLLRNSDKG
;
A
#
# COMPACT_ATOMS: atom_id res chain seq x y z
N MET A 1 -50.30 23.96 -63.61
CA MET A 1 -50.90 22.74 -63.01
C MET A 1 -50.52 22.74 -61.54
N LYS A 2 -51.35 23.34 -60.69
CA LYS A 2 -52.30 22.72 -59.72
C LYS A 2 -51.64 21.88 -58.62
N LYS A 3 -51.75 22.40 -57.39
CA LYS A 3 -51.51 21.80 -56.06
C LYS A 3 -52.54 20.70 -55.75
N ILE A 4 -52.21 19.81 -54.80
CA ILE A 4 -53.02 19.00 -53.83
C ILE A 4 -52.10 17.81 -53.45
N SER A 5 -51.44 17.69 -52.29
CA SER A 5 -51.84 17.59 -50.87
C SER A 5 -52.61 16.32 -50.46
N LEU A 6 -51.96 15.55 -49.56
CA LEU A 6 -52.50 14.88 -48.35
C LEU A 6 -53.31 13.56 -48.44
N LEU A 7 -52.80 12.48 -47.84
CA LEU A 7 -53.28 11.81 -46.59
C LEU A 7 -52.60 10.42 -46.46
N PHE A 8 -51.76 10.18 -45.43
CA PHE A 8 -52.08 9.64 -44.10
C PHE A 8 -52.43 8.14 -44.05
N SER A 9 -51.52 7.33 -43.49
CA SER A 9 -51.87 6.32 -42.49
C SER A 9 -50.68 6.08 -41.56
N VAL A 10 -50.85 6.59 -40.35
CA VAL A 10 -50.09 6.32 -39.14
C VAL A 10 -50.53 4.96 -38.60
N VAL A 11 -49.59 4.08 -38.31
CA VAL A 11 -49.72 3.16 -37.18
C VAL A 11 -48.39 3.22 -36.42
N CYS A 12 -48.39 3.98 -35.33
CA CYS A 12 -47.45 3.82 -34.23
C CYS A 12 -47.79 2.55 -33.44
N LEU A 13 -46.85 2.19 -32.57
CA LEU A 13 -46.85 1.21 -31.48
C LEU A 13 -45.91 0.04 -31.81
N VAL A 14 -44.91 -0.32 -31.00
CA VAL A 14 -44.32 0.14 -29.74
C VAL A 14 -43.18 -0.88 -29.53
N PHE A 15 -41.96 -0.42 -29.21
CA PHE A 15 -40.91 -1.08 -28.40
C PHE A 15 -40.71 -2.61 -28.57
N ILE A 16 -39.51 -3.16 -28.79
CA ILE A 16 -38.39 -3.22 -27.85
C ILE A 16 -37.17 -3.72 -28.63
N SER A 17 -36.05 -3.05 -28.37
CA SER A 17 -34.67 -3.39 -28.74
C SER A 17 -34.20 -4.66 -28.04
N CYS A 18 -33.68 -5.63 -28.78
CA CYS A 18 -32.68 -6.60 -28.32
C CYS A 18 -31.70 -6.85 -29.47
N SER A 19 -30.73 -5.95 -29.62
CA SER A 19 -29.50 -6.24 -30.36
C SER A 19 -28.74 -7.32 -29.58
N GLU A 20 -28.30 -8.33 -30.31
CA GLU A 20 -27.72 -9.59 -29.86
C GLU A 20 -26.65 -9.44 -28.77
N ASP A 21 -26.86 -10.22 -27.71
CA ASP A 21 -25.98 -10.41 -26.57
C ASP A 21 -24.63 -10.99 -27.03
N LYS A 22 -23.55 -10.24 -26.77
CA LYS A 22 -22.22 -10.84 -26.61
C LYS A 22 -22.25 -11.64 -25.32
N GLU A 23 -21.88 -12.91 -25.40
CA GLU A 23 -21.67 -13.80 -24.26
C GLU A 23 -20.88 -13.08 -23.16
N GLN A 24 -21.59 -12.71 -22.09
CA GLN A 24 -20.98 -12.41 -20.80
C GLN A 24 -20.52 -13.74 -20.22
N GLU A 25 -19.24 -13.82 -19.84
CA GLU A 25 -18.75 -14.85 -18.93
C GLU A 25 -19.71 -14.96 -17.74
N PRO A 26 -20.01 -16.18 -17.24
CA PRO A 26 -20.95 -16.35 -16.15
C PRO A 26 -20.46 -15.54 -14.96
N VAL A 27 -21.25 -14.54 -14.56
CA VAL A 27 -21.13 -13.80 -13.31
C VAL A 27 -20.96 -14.83 -12.21
N GLN A 28 -19.72 -14.97 -11.72
CA GLN A 28 -19.47 -15.75 -10.52
C GLN A 28 -20.36 -15.16 -9.45
N ALA A 29 -21.17 -16.02 -8.83
CA ALA A 29 -22.06 -15.66 -7.75
C ALA A 29 -21.26 -14.88 -6.71
N VAL A 30 -21.57 -13.58 -6.61
CA VAL A 30 -21.01 -12.68 -5.61
C VAL A 30 -21.33 -13.29 -4.26
N ASN A 31 -20.31 -13.77 -3.57
CA ASN A 31 -20.41 -14.18 -2.18
C ASN A 31 -20.85 -12.92 -1.40
N PRO A 32 -22.05 -12.87 -0.80
CA PRO A 32 -22.64 -11.64 -0.28
C PRO A 32 -21.96 -11.07 0.97
N LYS A 33 -20.72 -11.51 1.27
CA LYS A 33 -19.90 -11.03 2.40
C LYS A 33 -18.82 -10.02 2.02
N ASN A 34 -18.56 -9.78 0.74
CA ASN A 34 -17.60 -8.76 0.29
C ASN A 34 -18.27 -7.76 -0.65
N VAL A 35 -19.24 -7.00 -0.13
CA VAL A 35 -19.67 -5.77 -0.79
C VAL A 35 -18.66 -4.70 -0.44
N HIS A 36 -17.74 -4.42 -1.38
CA HIS A 36 -16.90 -3.23 -1.29
C HIS A 36 -17.80 -2.02 -1.57
N VAL A 37 -18.15 -1.27 -0.52
CA VAL A 37 -18.69 0.07 -0.70
C VAL A 37 -17.48 0.94 -1.05
N ILE A 38 -17.42 1.38 -2.30
CA ILE A 38 -16.47 2.39 -2.74
C ILE A 38 -17.09 3.73 -2.35
N HIS A 39 -16.44 4.47 -1.48
CA HIS A 39 -16.84 5.84 -1.16
C HIS A 39 -16.16 6.78 -2.15
N ASP A 40 -16.85 7.81 -2.61
CA ASP A 40 -16.30 8.81 -3.55
C ASP A 40 -15.06 9.55 -3.00
N ASP A 41 -14.76 9.38 -1.70
CA ASP A 41 -13.60 9.93 -0.99
C ASP A 41 -12.40 8.96 -0.89
N ASP A 42 -12.48 7.75 -1.47
CA ASP A 42 -11.41 6.76 -1.40
C ASP A 42 -10.16 7.25 -2.18
N PRO A 43 -8.98 7.36 -1.54
CA PRO A 43 -7.79 7.88 -2.19
C PRO A 43 -7.34 6.98 -3.36
N PRO A 44 -6.75 7.56 -4.43
CA PRO A 44 -6.50 6.84 -5.68
C PRO A 44 -5.35 5.82 -5.64
N SER A 45 -4.85 5.44 -4.46
CA SER A 45 -3.95 4.29 -4.35
C SER A 45 -4.78 3.07 -4.00
N GLY A 46 -4.81 2.07 -4.87
CA GLY A 46 -5.52 0.80 -4.70
C GLY A 46 -5.01 -0.08 -3.55
N GLN A 47 -4.96 0.49 -2.35
CA GLN A 47 -4.82 -0.19 -1.08
C GLN A 47 -5.89 0.36 -0.15
N GLY A 48 -6.87 -0.46 0.19
CA GLY A 48 -8.01 -0.07 1.01
C GLY A 48 -7.61 0.33 2.43
N ASP A 49 -8.57 0.90 3.15
CA ASP A 49 -8.41 1.23 4.56
C ASP A 49 -8.30 -0.02 5.43
N ILE A 50 -7.46 0.05 6.47
CA ILE A 50 -7.35 -1.02 7.46
C ILE A 50 -8.64 -1.06 8.29
N PRO A 51 -9.38 -2.18 8.33
CA PRO A 51 -10.59 -2.29 9.13
C PRO A 51 -10.34 -2.02 10.62
N ARG A 52 -11.17 -1.19 11.24
CA ARG A 52 -11.02 -0.78 12.66
C ARG A 52 -11.07 -1.93 13.68
N ASN A 53 -11.57 -3.10 13.29
CA ASN A 53 -11.64 -4.28 14.14
C ASN A 53 -10.30 -5.08 14.20
N LYS A 54 -9.30 -4.72 13.40
CA LYS A 54 -7.99 -5.39 13.33
C LYS A 54 -7.20 -5.29 14.64
N LEU A 55 -6.32 -6.26 14.87
CA LEU A 55 -5.56 -6.37 16.12
C LEU A 55 -4.61 -5.18 16.31
N VAL A 56 -4.08 -4.63 15.22
CA VAL A 56 -3.22 -3.46 15.22
C VAL A 56 -3.79 -2.29 16.04
N TYR A 57 -5.09 -2.00 15.90
CA TYR A 57 -5.75 -0.91 16.63
C TYR A 57 -5.95 -1.21 18.12
N LYS A 58 -6.04 -2.49 18.50
CA LYS A 58 -6.15 -2.93 19.91
C LYS A 58 -4.79 -3.02 20.60
N THR A 59 -3.70 -3.00 19.83
CA THR A 59 -2.33 -3.19 20.30
C THR A 59 -1.59 -1.85 20.48
N TYR A 60 -2.25 -0.73 20.14
CA TYR A 60 -1.67 0.62 20.20
C TYR A 60 -1.24 1.08 21.61
N ALA A 61 -1.74 0.44 22.68
CA ALA A 61 -1.22 0.64 24.04
C ALA A 61 0.08 -0.17 24.24
N GLN A 62 1.17 0.33 23.67
CA GLN A 62 2.44 -0.39 23.40
C GLN A 62 3.18 -0.98 24.61
N ASN A 63 2.93 -0.51 25.83
CA ASN A 63 3.79 -0.80 26.98
C ASN A 63 3.46 -2.09 27.74
N SER A 64 2.33 -2.74 27.45
CA SER A 64 1.94 -3.97 28.16
C SER A 64 2.46 -5.25 27.53
N PHE A 65 3.02 -5.19 26.32
CA PHE A 65 3.46 -6.38 25.57
C PHE A 65 4.98 -6.44 25.45
N THR A 66 5.56 -7.63 25.41
CA THR A 66 6.95 -7.80 24.98
C THR A 66 7.08 -7.65 23.45
N VAL A 67 8.30 -7.50 22.95
CA VAL A 67 8.51 -7.37 21.48
C VAL A 67 8.15 -8.67 20.75
N GLU A 68 8.33 -9.83 21.38
CA GLU A 68 7.91 -11.13 20.87
C GLU A 68 6.39 -11.26 20.80
N GLU A 69 5.66 -10.81 21.83
CA GLU A 69 4.20 -10.81 21.80
C GLU A 69 3.65 -9.89 20.70
N LEU A 70 4.31 -8.75 20.46
CA LEU A 70 3.98 -7.85 19.35
C LEU A 70 4.26 -8.50 18.00
N TRP A 71 5.37 -9.23 17.86
CA TRP A 71 5.74 -9.95 16.65
C TRP A 71 4.74 -11.07 16.33
N ASP A 72 4.32 -11.84 17.34
CA ASP A 72 3.30 -12.88 17.18
C ASP A 72 1.94 -12.30 16.76
N ARG A 73 1.55 -11.15 17.36
CA ARG A 73 0.31 -10.46 16.99
C ARG A 73 0.38 -9.92 15.57
N TYR A 74 1.52 -9.36 15.17
CA TYR A 74 1.78 -8.92 13.81
C TYR A 74 1.57 -10.06 12.81
N LYS A 75 2.25 -11.20 13.01
CA LYS A 75 2.14 -12.36 12.11
C LYS A 75 0.70 -12.84 11.98
N LYS A 76 -0.01 -12.98 13.11
CA LYS A 76 -1.43 -13.39 13.13
C LYS A 76 -2.34 -12.42 12.40
N ASP A 77 -2.14 -11.11 12.57
CA ASP A 77 -2.99 -10.11 11.93
C ASP A 77 -2.74 -10.07 10.41
N VAL A 78 -1.48 -10.19 9.98
CA VAL A 78 -1.09 -10.22 8.56
C VAL A 78 -1.55 -11.51 7.86
N GLU A 79 -1.44 -12.67 8.50
CA GLU A 79 -1.82 -13.97 7.94
C GLU A 79 -3.29 -14.03 7.49
N VAL A 80 -4.17 -13.41 8.26
CA VAL A 80 -5.63 -13.43 8.00
C VAL A 80 -6.11 -12.17 7.26
N THR A 81 -5.19 -11.39 6.70
CA THR A 81 -5.52 -10.12 6.05
C THR A 81 -5.85 -10.29 4.58
N ALA A 82 -6.87 -9.57 4.15
CA ALA A 82 -7.25 -9.52 2.76
C ALA A 82 -6.19 -8.74 1.93
N PRO A 83 -5.95 -9.11 0.66
CA PRO A 83 -4.90 -8.51 -0.15
C PRO A 83 -5.05 -7.00 -0.40
N ASP A 84 -6.26 -6.46 -0.27
CA ASP A 84 -6.64 -5.09 -0.55
C ASP A 84 -6.01 -4.07 0.41
N TYR A 85 -5.80 -4.39 1.70
CA TYR A 85 -5.16 -3.47 2.66
C TYR A 85 -3.91 -4.06 3.33
N HIS A 86 -3.36 -5.13 2.75
CA HIS A 86 -2.25 -5.89 3.33
C HIS A 86 -0.98 -5.05 3.56
N ASP A 87 -0.54 -4.30 2.55
CA ASP A 87 0.64 -3.43 2.65
C ASP A 87 0.41 -2.27 3.63
N ASN A 88 -0.79 -1.67 3.62
CA ASN A 88 -1.19 -0.65 4.59
C ASN A 88 -1.11 -1.20 6.02
N LEU A 89 -1.63 -2.41 6.25
CA LEU A 89 -1.57 -3.06 7.55
C LEU A 89 -0.13 -3.30 8.00
N LYS A 90 0.74 -3.81 7.12
CA LYS A 90 2.16 -4.02 7.41
C LYS A 90 2.88 -2.71 7.76
N ASN A 91 2.66 -1.66 6.96
CA ASN A 91 3.21 -0.33 7.21
C ASN A 91 2.75 0.25 8.55
N PHE A 92 1.47 0.09 8.87
CA PHE A 92 0.90 0.59 10.11
C PHE A 92 1.42 -0.19 11.33
N TRP A 93 1.49 -1.51 11.24
CA TRP A 93 2.14 -2.31 12.28
C TRP A 93 3.58 -1.90 12.51
N PHE A 94 4.37 -1.74 11.46
CA PHE A 94 5.77 -1.34 11.58
C PHE A 94 5.93 0.06 12.18
N SER A 95 4.97 0.96 11.95
CA SER A 95 4.94 2.28 12.61
C SER A 95 4.73 2.19 14.14
N ILE A 96 4.12 1.09 14.62
CA ILE A 96 3.84 0.85 16.04
C ILE A 96 4.99 0.08 16.70
N ILE A 97 5.49 -0.98 16.06
CA ILE A 97 6.42 -1.93 16.70
C ILE A 97 7.87 -1.72 16.30
N GLY A 98 8.13 -1.01 15.21
CA GLY A 98 9.42 -1.10 14.54
C GLY A 98 10.57 -0.48 15.34
N ASP A 99 10.36 0.56 16.16
CA ASP A 99 11.43 1.05 17.05
C ASP A 99 11.85 0.01 18.08
N ARG A 100 10.90 -0.80 18.56
CA ARG A 100 11.18 -1.90 19.49
C ARG A 100 11.86 -3.06 18.79
N VAL A 101 11.45 -3.39 17.56
CA VAL A 101 12.15 -4.41 16.74
C VAL A 101 13.62 -4.01 16.53
N ILE A 102 13.89 -2.73 16.22
CA ILE A 102 15.24 -2.22 15.98
C ILE A 102 16.10 -2.33 17.25
N ASN A 103 15.56 -1.92 18.40
CA ASN A 103 16.34 -1.78 19.63
C ASN A 103 16.38 -3.06 20.50
N GLU A 104 15.31 -3.85 20.50
CA GLU A 104 15.11 -5.01 21.39
C GLU A 104 15.10 -6.34 20.62
N GLY A 105 14.79 -6.31 19.32
CA GLY A 105 14.56 -7.53 18.53
C GLY A 105 15.82 -8.37 18.31
N SER A 106 15.64 -9.68 18.21
CA SER A 106 16.67 -10.61 17.75
C SER A 106 17.05 -10.33 16.29
N ASP A 107 18.23 -10.80 15.87
CA ASP A 107 18.68 -10.64 14.48
C ASP A 107 17.69 -11.29 13.48
N GLU A 108 17.10 -12.44 13.84
CA GLU A 108 16.04 -13.07 13.06
C GLU A 108 14.82 -12.15 12.90
N MET A 109 14.38 -11.52 13.98
CA MET A 109 13.22 -10.62 13.95
C MET A 109 13.52 -9.38 13.09
N LYS A 110 14.72 -8.81 13.20
CA LYS A 110 15.12 -7.65 12.40
C LYS A 110 15.16 -7.98 10.91
N LEU A 111 15.79 -9.09 10.53
CA LEU A 111 15.83 -9.57 9.15
C LEU A 111 14.42 -9.86 8.61
N TYR A 112 13.58 -10.52 9.41
CA TYR A 112 12.18 -10.76 9.06
C TYR A 112 11.45 -9.44 8.74
N PHE A 113 11.58 -8.42 9.59
CA PHE A 113 10.95 -7.13 9.32
C PHE A 113 11.58 -6.40 8.13
N LEU A 114 12.88 -6.56 7.89
CA LEU A 114 13.55 -5.97 6.73
C LEU A 114 12.95 -6.55 5.44
N ASP A 115 12.84 -7.88 5.35
CA ASP A 115 12.22 -8.57 4.21
C ASP A 115 10.76 -8.15 4.03
N GLU A 116 10.01 -8.05 5.12
CA GLU A 116 8.63 -7.57 5.10
C GLU A 116 8.53 -6.14 4.54
N GLN A 117 9.44 -5.22 4.92
CA GLN A 117 9.46 -3.86 4.38
C GLN A 117 9.88 -3.82 2.90
N MET A 118 10.80 -4.69 2.49
CA MET A 118 11.24 -4.82 1.09
C MET A 118 10.17 -5.44 0.20
N GLY A 119 9.29 -6.27 0.76
CA GLY A 119 8.17 -6.90 0.08
C GLY A 119 7.02 -5.94 -0.25
N LEU A 120 6.95 -4.78 0.39
CA LEU A 120 5.86 -3.81 0.16
C LEU A 120 5.94 -3.19 -1.23
N LYS A 121 4.80 -2.79 -1.80
CA LYS A 121 4.78 -1.98 -3.03
C LYS A 121 5.35 -0.59 -2.79
N GLN A 122 5.10 -0.02 -1.61
CA GLN A 122 5.62 1.27 -1.14
C GLN A 122 5.68 1.32 0.39
N ASN A 123 6.53 2.18 0.94
CA ASN A 123 6.73 2.33 2.38
C ASN A 123 6.97 3.79 2.79
N PHE A 124 6.01 4.66 2.48
CA PHE A 124 6.17 6.11 2.69
C PHE A 124 6.19 6.56 4.15
N LEU A 125 5.61 5.76 5.04
CA LEU A 125 5.43 6.11 6.45
C LEU A 125 6.67 5.80 7.29
N ASN A 126 7.54 4.90 6.81
CA ASN A 126 8.62 4.37 7.63
C ASN A 126 10.00 4.49 6.96
N TYR A 127 10.25 5.51 6.13
CA TYR A 127 11.58 5.71 5.51
C TYR A 127 12.72 5.73 6.53
N ASP A 128 12.63 6.62 7.53
CA ASP A 128 13.63 6.74 8.60
C ASP A 128 13.83 5.40 9.31
N ARG A 129 12.72 4.78 9.70
CA ARG A 129 12.73 3.52 10.45
C ARG A 129 13.27 2.36 9.61
N PHE A 130 13.03 2.33 8.30
CA PHE A 130 13.62 1.36 7.40
C PHE A 130 15.14 1.47 7.40
N PHE A 131 15.70 2.66 7.24
CA PHE A 131 17.17 2.83 7.24
C PHE A 131 17.79 2.50 8.59
N ARG A 132 17.10 2.81 9.70
CA ARG A 132 17.52 2.40 11.05
C ARG A 132 17.46 0.89 11.25
N LEU A 133 16.43 0.22 10.70
CA LEU A 133 16.34 -1.24 10.71
C LEU A 133 17.44 -1.88 9.87
N LEU A 134 17.70 -1.32 8.70
CA LEU A 134 18.75 -1.78 7.81
C LEU A 134 20.13 -1.71 8.47
N ASP A 135 20.41 -0.63 9.20
CA ASP A 135 21.66 -0.47 9.96
C ASP A 135 21.77 -1.46 11.12
N ALA A 136 20.65 -1.75 11.79
CA ALA A 136 20.60 -2.66 12.92
C ALA A 136 20.67 -4.15 12.53
N CYS A 137 20.55 -4.48 11.25
CA CYS A 137 20.68 -5.86 10.77
C CYS A 137 22.16 -6.24 10.62
N SER A 138 22.50 -7.46 11.04
CA SER A 138 23.82 -8.08 10.86
C SER A 138 24.07 -8.46 9.39
N LEU A 139 24.23 -7.45 8.53
CA LEU A 139 24.41 -7.59 7.08
C LEU A 139 25.80 -7.14 6.64
N THR A 140 26.27 -7.67 5.52
CA THR A 140 27.47 -7.16 4.84
C THR A 140 27.22 -5.77 4.25
N ASP A 141 28.30 -5.05 3.96
CA ASP A 141 28.21 -3.73 3.32
C ASP A 141 27.51 -3.76 1.97
N ASP A 142 27.81 -4.76 1.15
CA ASP A 142 27.21 -4.94 -0.18
C ASP A 142 25.71 -5.22 -0.08
N GLU A 143 25.29 -6.04 0.89
CA GLU A 143 23.87 -6.30 1.16
C GLU A 143 23.15 -5.03 1.58
N VAL A 144 23.74 -4.25 2.50
CA VAL A 144 23.15 -2.99 2.94
C VAL A 144 22.99 -2.00 1.80
N GLU A 145 24.03 -1.84 0.97
CA GLU A 145 23.95 -0.96 -0.20
C GLU A 145 22.83 -1.42 -1.15
N THR A 146 22.76 -2.73 -1.41
CA THR A 146 21.72 -3.32 -2.27
C THR A 146 20.31 -3.01 -1.73
N PHE A 147 20.05 -3.32 -0.45
CA PHE A 147 18.75 -3.05 0.16
C PHE A 147 18.40 -1.56 0.16
N ALA A 148 19.35 -0.68 0.46
CA ALA A 148 19.14 0.77 0.47
C ALA A 148 18.80 1.32 -0.93
N LEU A 149 19.47 0.84 -1.97
CA LEU A 149 19.22 1.24 -3.36
C LEU A 149 17.87 0.70 -3.87
N ASP A 150 17.56 -0.57 -3.60
CA ASP A 150 16.30 -1.19 -4.01
C ASP A 150 15.09 -0.54 -3.33
N PHE A 151 15.21 -0.25 -2.03
CA PHE A 151 14.16 0.47 -1.30
C PHE A 151 13.93 1.86 -1.89
N PHE A 152 15.01 2.59 -2.20
CA PHE A 152 14.92 3.91 -2.80
C PHE A 152 14.25 3.86 -4.18
N ASP A 153 14.70 2.98 -5.07
CA ASP A 153 14.17 2.91 -6.43
C ASP A 153 12.68 2.54 -6.43
N ARG A 154 12.30 1.58 -5.57
CA ARG A 154 10.90 1.18 -5.42
C ARG A 154 10.01 2.33 -4.96
N ASN A 155 10.41 3.03 -3.90
CA ASN A 155 9.63 4.14 -3.37
C ASN A 155 9.62 5.34 -4.32
N ARG A 156 10.72 5.60 -5.04
CA ARG A 156 10.77 6.61 -6.10
C ARG A 156 9.80 6.30 -7.23
N LYS A 157 9.72 5.04 -7.66
CA LYS A 157 8.74 4.58 -8.68
C LYS A 157 7.31 4.76 -8.17
N ALA A 158 7.04 4.36 -6.94
CA ALA A 158 5.72 4.53 -6.31
C ALA A 158 5.31 6.02 -6.24
N ILE A 159 6.19 6.91 -5.75
CA ILE A 159 5.95 8.36 -5.73
C ILE A 159 5.64 8.88 -7.14
N ASN A 160 6.39 8.46 -8.16
CA ASN A 160 6.15 8.93 -9.52
C ASN A 160 4.83 8.44 -10.13
N SER A 161 4.27 7.34 -9.63
CA SER A 161 3.01 6.77 -10.10
C SER A 161 1.75 7.40 -9.49
N ILE A 162 1.91 8.15 -8.39
CA ILE A 162 0.78 8.78 -7.70
C ILE A 162 0.34 10.04 -8.42
N LEU A 163 -0.98 10.26 -8.46
CA LEU A 163 -1.56 11.52 -8.88
C LEU A 163 -1.51 12.51 -7.70
N TRP A 164 -0.49 13.35 -7.69
CA TRP A 164 -0.30 14.35 -6.64
C TRP A 164 -1.24 15.55 -6.82
N LYS A 165 -1.64 16.16 -5.71
CA LYS A 165 -2.45 17.38 -5.73
C LYS A 165 -1.68 18.53 -6.39
N THR A 166 -0.38 18.61 -6.13
CA THR A 166 0.52 19.59 -6.74
C THR A 166 1.87 18.95 -7.09
N ASP A 167 2.59 19.55 -8.04
CA ASP A 167 3.96 19.12 -8.37
C ASP A 167 4.95 19.36 -7.20
N GLU A 168 4.69 20.35 -6.34
CA GLU A 168 5.54 20.61 -5.18
C GLU A 168 5.38 19.49 -4.13
N ASP A 169 4.17 18.99 -3.87
CA ASP A 169 3.96 17.87 -2.95
C ASP A 169 4.76 16.62 -3.40
N LYS A 170 4.77 16.35 -4.71
CA LYS A 170 5.57 15.27 -5.31
C LYS A 170 7.06 15.49 -5.08
N LYS A 171 7.53 16.70 -5.35
CA LYS A 171 8.94 17.08 -5.24
C LYS A 171 9.41 17.03 -3.79
N ASP A 172 8.60 17.48 -2.85
CA ASP A 172 8.87 17.38 -1.41
C ASP A 172 9.01 15.93 -0.99
N LYS A 173 8.12 15.04 -1.43
CA LYS A 173 8.21 13.61 -1.08
C LYS A 173 9.43 12.93 -1.70
N LEU A 174 9.80 13.27 -2.94
CA LEU A 174 11.04 12.82 -3.56
C LEU A 174 12.28 13.35 -2.82
N GLY A 175 12.22 14.61 -2.37
CA GLY A 175 13.26 15.26 -1.58
C GLY A 175 13.48 14.56 -0.24
N GLU A 176 12.40 14.23 0.48
CA GLU A 176 12.45 13.46 1.72
C GLU A 176 13.13 12.10 1.52
N LEU A 177 12.71 11.34 0.51
CA LEU A 177 13.28 10.04 0.19
C LEU A 177 14.79 10.13 -0.14
N ALA A 178 15.17 11.11 -0.96
CA ALA A 178 16.58 11.33 -1.33
C ALA A 178 17.43 11.80 -0.15
N TYR A 179 16.88 12.65 0.71
CA TYR A 179 17.55 13.10 1.92
C TYR A 179 17.84 11.94 2.87
N MET A 180 16.88 11.05 3.09
CA MET A 180 17.06 9.89 3.98
C MET A 180 18.15 8.94 3.46
N GLN A 181 18.10 8.56 2.18
CA GLN A 181 19.12 7.68 1.59
C GLN A 181 20.52 8.31 1.66
N ARG A 182 20.65 9.60 1.31
CA ARG A 182 21.93 10.30 1.37
C ARG A 182 22.48 10.35 2.80
N THR A 183 21.62 10.66 3.76
CA THR A 183 22.00 10.77 5.18
C THR A 183 22.48 9.43 5.70
N PHE A 184 21.79 8.35 5.38
CA PHE A 184 22.18 6.99 5.74
C PHE A 184 23.60 6.64 5.26
N PHE A 185 23.90 6.81 3.98
CA PHE A 185 25.24 6.53 3.45
C PHE A 185 26.32 7.46 4.00
N LEU A 186 25.99 8.73 4.27
CA LEU A 186 26.94 9.67 4.88
C LEU A 186 27.32 9.24 6.29
N LEU A 187 26.35 8.88 7.14
CA LEU A 187 26.60 8.42 8.50
C LEU A 187 27.41 7.13 8.50
N ARG A 188 26.97 6.14 7.72
CA ARG A 188 27.64 4.83 7.64
C ARG A 188 29.08 4.92 7.13
N ASN A 189 29.38 5.83 6.20
CA ASN A 189 30.74 6.04 5.72
C ASN A 189 31.61 6.86 6.69
N SER A 190 30.98 7.69 7.54
CA SER A 190 31.69 8.45 8.58
C SER A 190 32.16 7.54 9.71
N ASP A 191 31.40 6.50 10.03
CA ASP A 191 31.73 5.53 11.08
C ASP A 191 32.82 4.51 10.67
N LYS A 192 33.23 4.50 9.40
CA LYS A 192 34.29 3.63 8.87
C LYS A 192 35.70 4.27 8.90
N GLY A 193 35.81 5.55 9.28
CA GLY A 193 37.06 6.30 9.38
C GLY A 193 37.56 6.43 10.80
#